data_AF-A0A7H0LLB5-F1
#
_entry.id   AF-A0A7H0LLB5-F1
#
_cell.length_a   1.000
_cell.length_b   1.000
_cell.length_c   1.000
_cell.angle_alpha   90.00
_cell.angle_beta   90.00
_cell.angle_gamma   90.00
#
_symmetry.space_group_name_H-M   'P 1'
#
loop_
_entity.id
_entity.type
_entity.pdbx_description
1 polymer ?
#
loop_
_entity_poly.entity_id
_entity_poly.type
_entity_poly.pdbx_seq_one_letter_code
_entity_poly.pdbx_strand_id
1 'polypeptide(L)'
;MAMPPDFPDPFDGVRRYLSRAAARALDRAITEVQQAAGRAVRRRMRDVSDTIDYVTSVLGRMPHGVANTVADAGRGPSARPLAPNEVVLVNQAFGAQPVSPGQVRIVPGAGNQPAAAAAFRNGNPAITIGNTIYMKPEVYRARGGSDLSSNPEGVEMLLHEYTHVIQYTRLGFTAFGARYAREFHQSGYDANKMYDYGSRTRNYDDEMLEGQAAMVGDYGRQMALPPGSRTPALIQQLRTKLRGTGILGQ
;
A
#
# COMPACT_ATOMS: atom_id res chain seq x y z
N MET A 1 50.57 -20.73 -6.02
CA MET A 1 50.89 -19.30 -6.13
C MET A 1 49.83 -18.55 -5.34
N ALA A 2 50.18 -18.07 -4.14
CA ALA A 2 49.23 -17.46 -3.22
C ALA A 2 48.98 -16.00 -3.61
N MET A 3 47.71 -15.57 -3.59
CA MET A 3 47.30 -14.17 -3.76
C MET A 3 47.82 -13.33 -2.58
N PRO A 4 48.27 -12.08 -2.82
CA PRO A 4 48.72 -11.19 -1.75
C PRO A 4 47.55 -10.75 -0.84
N PRO A 5 47.83 -10.35 0.41
CA PRO A 5 46.80 -10.01 1.38
C PRO A 5 46.10 -8.69 0.98
N ASP A 6 44.77 -8.69 1.08
CA ASP A 6 43.92 -7.51 0.89
C ASP A 6 44.46 -6.34 1.73
N PHE A 7 44.83 -5.25 1.06
CA PHE A 7 45.02 -3.98 1.74
C PHE A 7 43.69 -3.59 2.41
N PRO A 8 43.65 -3.32 3.72
CA PRO A 8 42.45 -2.79 4.34
C PRO A 8 42.09 -1.49 3.64
N ASP A 9 40.87 -1.39 3.10
CA ASP A 9 40.39 -0.16 2.46
C ASP A 9 40.55 0.98 3.47
N PRO A 10 41.45 1.95 3.23
CA PRO A 10 41.75 3.01 4.20
C PRO A 10 40.56 3.94 4.41
N PHE A 11 39.54 3.84 3.55
CA PHE A 11 38.27 4.53 3.66
C PHE A 11 37.17 3.67 4.25
N ASP A 12 37.42 2.43 4.68
CA ASP A 12 36.38 1.55 5.21
C ASP A 12 35.84 2.04 6.56
N GLY A 13 36.71 2.65 7.38
CA GLY A 13 36.31 3.39 8.57
C GLY A 13 35.54 4.67 8.25
N VAL A 14 35.96 5.39 7.21
CA VAL A 14 35.31 6.63 6.73
C VAL A 14 33.98 6.33 6.05
N ARG A 15 33.81 5.22 5.32
CA ARG A 15 32.56 4.74 4.73
C ARG A 15 31.60 4.26 5.80
N ARG A 16 32.07 3.56 6.84
CA ARG A 16 31.25 3.20 8.01
C ARG A 16 30.84 4.43 8.84
N TYR A 17 31.68 5.46 8.87
CA TYR A 17 31.37 6.72 9.56
C TYR A 17 30.44 7.62 8.73
N LEU A 18 30.68 7.75 7.42
CA LEU A 18 29.84 8.45 6.46
C LEU A 18 28.49 7.75 6.28
N SER A 19 28.42 6.42 6.32
CA SER A 19 27.14 5.71 6.29
C SER A 19 26.33 5.94 7.55
N ARG A 20 26.96 6.08 8.73
CA ARG A 20 26.27 6.42 9.97
C ARG A 20 25.93 7.91 10.09
N ALA A 21 26.81 8.80 9.63
CA ALA A 21 26.56 10.23 9.64
C ALA A 21 25.51 10.61 8.58
N ALA A 22 25.59 10.02 7.38
CA ALA A 22 24.57 10.14 6.35
C ALA A 22 23.27 9.45 6.76
N ALA A 23 23.31 8.27 7.42
CA ALA A 23 22.09 7.66 7.97
C ALA A 23 21.48 8.51 9.08
N ARG A 24 22.28 9.09 9.99
CA ARG A 24 21.77 10.01 11.04
C ARG A 24 21.27 11.32 10.46
N ALA A 25 21.91 11.84 9.42
CA ALA A 25 21.47 13.05 8.73
C ALA A 25 20.19 12.77 7.93
N LEU A 26 20.09 11.60 7.31
CA LEU A 26 18.88 11.11 6.66
C LEU A 26 17.78 10.89 7.70
N ASP A 27 18.05 10.24 8.83
CA ASP A 27 17.08 10.03 9.92
C ASP A 27 16.60 11.36 10.51
N ARG A 28 17.50 12.33 10.71
CA ARG A 28 17.13 13.68 11.12
C ARG A 28 16.30 14.38 10.06
N ALA A 29 16.71 14.33 8.79
CA ALA A 29 15.95 14.91 7.69
C ALA A 29 14.57 14.26 7.53
N ILE A 30 14.47 12.94 7.68
CA ILE A 30 13.22 12.18 7.70
C ILE A 30 12.37 12.62 8.89
N THR A 31 12.96 12.72 10.07
CA THR A 31 12.26 13.15 11.29
C THR A 31 11.77 14.59 11.17
N GLU A 32 12.58 15.50 10.64
CA GLU A 32 12.23 16.91 10.42
C GLU A 32 11.15 17.05 9.36
N VAL A 33 11.23 16.31 8.25
CA VAL A 33 10.17 16.24 7.23
C VAL A 33 8.90 15.65 7.82
N GLN A 34 8.96 14.59 8.62
CA GLN A 34 7.79 14.01 9.28
C GLN A 34 7.16 14.96 10.29
N GLN A 35 7.97 15.69 11.06
CA GLN A 35 7.48 16.67 12.01
C GLN A 35 6.90 17.90 11.29
N ALA A 36 7.54 18.37 10.22
CA ALA A 36 7.07 19.49 9.41
C ALA A 36 5.81 19.14 8.64
N ALA A 37 5.79 17.98 7.96
CA ALA A 37 4.61 17.41 7.33
C ALA A 37 3.52 17.20 8.39
N GLY A 38 3.82 16.54 9.51
CA GLY A 38 2.87 16.34 10.59
C GLY A 38 2.29 17.63 11.17
N ARG A 39 3.05 18.74 11.25
CA ARG A 39 2.55 20.06 11.68
C ARG A 39 1.68 20.72 10.60
N ALA A 40 2.10 20.70 9.33
CA ALA A 40 1.35 21.27 8.21
C ALA A 40 0.03 20.52 7.97
N VAL A 41 0.13 19.19 8.00
CA VAL A 41 -0.97 18.24 7.87
C VAL A 41 -1.96 18.43 9.03
N ARG A 42 -1.52 18.40 10.30
CA ARG A 42 -2.41 18.62 11.46
C ARG A 42 -3.17 19.96 11.44
N ARG A 43 -2.65 20.99 10.77
CA ARG A 43 -3.32 22.29 10.61
C ARG A 43 -4.34 22.32 9.47
N ARG A 44 -4.30 21.37 8.53
CA ARG A 44 -5.13 21.35 7.31
C ARG A 44 -6.13 20.18 7.24
N MET A 45 -5.90 19.08 7.95
CA MET A 45 -6.62 17.81 7.76
C MET A 45 -8.14 17.89 8.00
N ARG A 46 -8.91 18.04 6.93
CA ARG A 46 -10.37 17.82 6.92
C ARG A 46 -10.85 16.94 5.75
N ASP A 47 -10.03 16.65 4.75
CA ASP A 47 -10.50 16.01 3.50
C ASP A 47 -9.52 14.97 2.90
N VAL A 48 -10.02 14.05 2.07
CA VAL A 48 -9.23 13.04 1.32
C VAL A 48 -8.16 13.71 0.45
N SER A 49 -8.46 14.90 -0.06
CA SER A 49 -7.53 15.78 -0.77
C SER A 49 -6.22 16.03 0.00
N ASP A 50 -6.25 16.09 1.34
CA ASP A 50 -5.05 16.32 2.16
C ASP A 50 -4.11 15.10 2.18
N THR A 51 -4.65 13.89 2.09
CA THR A 51 -3.86 12.65 1.98
C THR A 51 -3.14 12.60 0.63
N ILE A 52 -3.85 12.96 -0.45
CA ILE A 52 -3.30 13.05 -1.81
C ILE A 52 -2.17 14.08 -1.83
N ASP A 53 -2.40 15.26 -1.23
CA ASP A 53 -1.39 16.31 -1.12
C ASP A 53 -0.16 15.83 -0.35
N TYR A 54 -0.33 15.12 0.77
CA TYR A 54 0.81 14.55 1.51
C TYR A 54 1.62 13.57 0.64
N VAL A 55 0.93 12.62 0.00
CA VAL A 55 1.57 11.61 -0.87
C VAL A 55 2.32 12.26 -2.03
N THR A 56 1.70 13.23 -2.71
CA THR A 56 2.27 13.88 -3.90
C THR A 56 3.34 14.94 -3.56
N SER A 57 3.08 15.80 -2.57
CA SER A 57 3.93 16.96 -2.29
C SER A 57 5.10 16.65 -1.35
N VAL A 58 4.94 15.70 -0.43
CA VAL A 58 5.99 15.33 0.54
C VAL A 58 6.73 14.09 0.07
N LEU A 59 6.02 12.99 -0.14
CA LEU A 59 6.65 11.70 -0.48
C LEU A 59 7.06 11.64 -1.96
N GLY A 60 6.27 12.23 -2.85
CA GLY A 60 6.55 12.23 -4.29
C GLY A 60 7.84 12.97 -4.69
N ARG A 61 8.35 13.89 -3.87
CA ARG A 61 9.61 14.60 -4.17
C ARG A 61 10.86 13.77 -3.91
N MET A 62 10.71 12.57 -3.35
CA MET A 62 11.81 11.72 -2.93
C MET A 62 11.96 10.51 -3.86
N PRO A 63 13.17 9.94 -4.00
CA PRO A 63 13.34 8.62 -4.59
C PRO A 63 12.45 7.59 -3.86
N HIS A 64 11.83 6.67 -4.60
CA HIS A 64 10.82 5.76 -4.07
C HIS A 64 11.25 5.01 -2.79
N GLY A 65 12.49 4.52 -2.74
CA GLY A 65 13.03 3.86 -1.55
C GLY A 65 13.05 4.76 -0.31
N VAL A 66 13.45 6.03 -0.48
CA VAL A 66 13.47 7.04 0.60
C VAL A 66 12.04 7.39 1.02
N ALA A 67 11.14 7.59 0.05
CA ALA A 67 9.73 7.84 0.32
C ALA A 67 9.09 6.70 1.15
N ASN A 68 9.42 5.44 0.82
CA ASN A 68 9.00 4.28 1.61
C ASN A 68 9.60 4.32 3.03
N THR A 69 10.88 4.64 3.20
CA THR A 69 11.46 4.76 4.56
C THR A 69 10.74 5.83 5.39
N VAL A 70 10.40 6.98 4.79
CA VAL A 70 9.65 8.05 5.46
C VAL A 70 8.24 7.60 5.82
N ALA A 71 7.55 6.92 4.90
CA ALA A 71 6.21 6.37 5.14
C ALA A 71 6.24 5.31 6.26
N ASP A 72 7.23 4.42 6.23
CA ASP A 72 7.41 3.33 7.17
C ASP A 72 7.71 3.81 8.59
N ALA A 73 8.44 4.92 8.75
CA ALA A 73 8.65 5.51 10.06
C ALA A 73 7.34 6.04 10.70
N GLY A 74 6.26 6.22 9.92
CA GLY A 74 4.91 6.54 10.41
C GLY A 74 4.11 5.34 10.94
N ARG A 75 4.61 4.11 10.82
CA ARG A 75 3.92 2.87 11.23
C ARG A 75 3.50 2.85 12.71
N GLY A 76 4.35 3.35 13.60
CA GLY A 76 4.19 3.18 15.04
C GLY A 76 4.43 1.73 15.53
N PRO A 77 4.35 1.50 16.85
CA PRO A 77 4.78 0.23 17.47
C PRO A 77 3.82 -0.94 17.23
N SER A 78 2.57 -0.67 16.83
CA SER A 78 1.55 -1.70 16.63
C SER A 78 1.62 -2.37 15.25
N ALA A 79 2.58 -1.99 14.41
CA ALA A 79 2.75 -2.57 13.09
C ALA A 79 3.17 -4.04 13.18
N ARG A 80 2.44 -4.92 12.49
CA ARG A 80 2.76 -6.33 12.36
C ARG A 80 3.18 -6.69 10.94
N PRO A 81 4.02 -7.72 10.75
CA PRO A 81 4.19 -8.34 9.44
C PRO A 81 2.88 -9.00 8.99
N LEU A 82 2.84 -9.39 7.71
CA LEU A 82 1.84 -10.32 7.22
C LEU A 82 1.96 -11.66 7.95
N ALA A 83 0.82 -12.24 8.33
CA ALA A 83 0.75 -13.58 8.89
C ALA A 83 1.14 -14.62 7.83
N PRO A 84 1.57 -15.84 8.21
CA PRO A 84 2.00 -16.85 7.24
C PRO A 84 0.97 -17.15 6.14
N ASN A 85 -0.31 -17.26 6.50
CA ASN A 85 -1.38 -17.51 5.53
C ASN A 85 -1.65 -16.30 4.61
N GLU A 86 -1.52 -15.08 5.13
CA GLU A 86 -1.60 -13.85 4.33
C GLU A 86 -0.46 -13.80 3.31
N VAL A 87 0.75 -14.22 3.68
CA VAL A 87 1.89 -14.32 2.76
C VAL A 87 1.62 -15.34 1.65
N VAL A 88 1.09 -16.52 1.98
CA VAL A 88 0.72 -17.54 0.99
C VAL A 88 -0.35 -16.99 0.04
N LEU A 89 -1.40 -16.37 0.59
CA LEU A 89 -2.49 -15.80 -0.18
C LEU A 89 -2.01 -14.71 -1.14
N VAL A 90 -1.17 -13.79 -0.69
CA VAL A 90 -0.58 -12.74 -1.53
C VAL A 90 0.30 -13.35 -2.63
N ASN A 91 1.13 -14.33 -2.30
CA ASN A 91 1.97 -15.00 -3.30
C ASN A 91 1.14 -15.77 -4.33
N GLN A 92 0.03 -16.39 -3.93
CA GLN A 92 -0.90 -17.03 -4.86
C GLN A 92 -1.63 -16.01 -5.74
N ALA A 93 -2.01 -14.87 -5.16
CA ALA A 93 -2.76 -13.84 -5.86
C ALA A 93 -1.89 -13.08 -6.87
N PHE A 94 -0.62 -12.82 -6.56
CA PHE A 94 0.18 -11.99 -7.44
C PHE A 94 1.43 -12.67 -8.00
N GLY A 95 1.81 -13.86 -7.55
CA GLY A 95 3.00 -14.56 -8.05
C GLY A 95 4.31 -13.79 -7.77
N ALA A 96 5.22 -13.76 -8.74
CA ALA A 96 6.48 -13.02 -8.65
C ALA A 96 6.22 -11.51 -8.84
N GLN A 97 5.99 -10.80 -7.74
CA GLN A 97 5.78 -9.35 -7.73
C GLN A 97 7.03 -8.55 -7.36
N PRO A 98 7.07 -7.25 -7.70
CA PRO A 98 8.19 -6.38 -7.38
C PRO A 98 8.33 -6.09 -5.88
N VAL A 99 7.31 -6.41 -5.06
CA VAL A 99 7.36 -6.23 -3.60
C VAL A 99 7.28 -7.59 -2.92
N SER A 100 8.22 -7.84 -2.02
CA SER A 100 8.15 -9.05 -1.19
C SER A 100 7.09 -8.86 -0.09
N PRO A 101 6.22 -9.85 0.17
CA PRO A 101 5.31 -9.82 1.32
C PRO A 101 6.01 -9.53 2.67
N GLY A 102 7.29 -9.91 2.81
CA GLY A 102 8.09 -9.64 4.01
C GLY A 102 8.38 -8.16 4.27
N GLN A 103 8.23 -7.29 3.27
CA GLN A 103 8.41 -5.84 3.39
C GLN A 103 7.13 -5.12 3.83
N VAL A 104 5.97 -5.78 3.71
CA VAL A 104 4.66 -5.17 3.99
C VAL A 104 4.32 -5.25 5.47
N ARG A 105 3.71 -4.20 6.00
CA ARG A 105 3.21 -4.15 7.38
C ARG A 105 1.74 -3.78 7.42
N ILE A 106 1.02 -4.39 8.36
CA ILE A 106 -0.35 -4.01 8.70
C ILE A 106 -0.34 -3.29 10.05
N VAL A 107 -1.04 -2.16 10.12
CA VAL A 107 -1.18 -1.35 11.34
C VAL A 107 -2.66 -1.31 11.75
N PRO A 108 -3.02 -1.81 12.95
CA PRO A 108 -4.36 -1.66 13.50
C PRO A 108 -4.50 -0.23 14.06
N GLY A 109 -5.07 0.66 13.26
CA GLY A 109 -5.18 2.09 13.51
C GLY A 109 -4.25 2.89 12.60
N ALA A 110 -4.17 4.19 12.87
CA ALA A 110 -3.37 5.12 12.05
C ALA A 110 -1.88 5.08 12.38
N GLY A 111 -1.47 4.36 13.43
CA GLY A 111 -0.10 4.44 13.95
C GLY A 111 0.27 5.90 14.27
N ASN A 112 1.45 6.31 13.82
CA ASN A 112 1.93 7.69 13.88
C ASN A 112 1.71 8.44 12.55
N GLN A 113 0.95 7.87 11.62
CA GLN A 113 0.79 8.41 10.26
C GLN A 113 -0.44 9.33 10.19
N PRO A 114 -0.25 10.68 10.16
CA PRO A 114 -1.37 11.61 10.15
C PRO A 114 -2.30 11.45 8.94
N ALA A 115 -1.76 11.10 7.77
CA ALA A 115 -2.57 10.86 6.56
C ALA A 115 -3.58 9.71 6.76
N ALA A 116 -3.17 8.63 7.42
CA ALA A 116 -4.06 7.53 7.78
C ALA A 116 -5.14 7.97 8.79
N ALA A 117 -4.77 8.80 9.78
CA ALA A 117 -5.71 9.32 10.75
C ALA A 117 -6.80 10.20 10.11
N ALA A 118 -6.48 11.02 9.10
CA ALA A 118 -7.49 11.76 8.35
C ALA A 118 -8.35 10.88 7.47
N ALA A 119 -7.75 9.94 6.73
CA ALA A 119 -8.51 9.01 5.91
C ALA A 119 -9.60 8.33 6.75
N PHE A 120 -9.27 7.92 7.99
CA PHE A 120 -10.23 7.29 8.89
C PHE A 120 -11.31 8.24 9.39
N ARG A 121 -10.99 9.50 9.72
CA ARG A 121 -12.00 10.52 10.05
C ARG A 121 -12.97 10.76 8.89
N ASN A 122 -12.51 10.61 7.66
CA ASN A 122 -13.31 10.75 6.44
C ASN A 122 -14.07 9.47 6.04
N GLY A 123 -14.12 8.47 6.92
CA GLY A 123 -14.92 7.28 6.70
C GLY A 123 -14.16 6.09 6.13
N ASN A 124 -12.98 6.27 5.53
CA ASN A 124 -12.22 5.18 4.89
C ASN A 124 -11.94 4.02 5.87
N PRO A 125 -12.24 2.76 5.51
CA PRO A 125 -12.05 1.61 6.39
C PRO A 125 -10.58 1.20 6.53
N ALA A 126 -9.80 1.43 5.49
CA ALA A 126 -8.38 1.17 5.39
C ALA A 126 -7.74 2.18 4.42
N ILE A 127 -6.40 2.23 4.43
CA ILE A 127 -5.60 2.98 3.47
C ILE A 127 -4.20 2.39 3.39
N THR A 128 -3.67 2.32 2.17
CA THR A 128 -2.27 1.96 1.92
C THR A 128 -1.42 3.19 1.63
N ILE A 129 -0.25 3.26 2.26
CA ILE A 129 0.79 4.27 1.98
C ILE A 129 2.13 3.54 1.85
N GLY A 130 2.65 3.46 0.62
CA GLY A 130 3.87 2.70 0.34
C GLY A 130 3.71 1.22 0.66
N ASN A 131 4.56 0.69 1.55
CA ASN A 131 4.54 -0.71 1.99
C ASN A 131 3.70 -0.95 3.25
N THR A 132 2.86 0.00 3.66
CA THR A 132 2.10 -0.09 4.92
C THR A 132 0.61 0.03 4.66
N ILE A 133 -0.13 -0.96 5.15
CA ILE A 133 -1.59 -1.01 5.16
C ILE A 133 -2.07 -0.58 6.54
N TYR A 134 -2.78 0.53 6.63
CA TYR A 134 -3.41 1.01 7.84
C TYR A 134 -4.89 0.64 7.81
N MET A 135 -5.41 0.09 8.90
CA MET A 135 -6.82 -0.28 8.99
C MET A 135 -7.47 0.33 10.21
N LYS A 136 -8.72 0.81 10.10
CA LYS A 136 -9.48 1.22 11.29
C LYS A 136 -9.53 0.07 12.30
N PRO A 137 -9.32 0.31 13.61
CA PRO A 137 -9.22 -0.78 14.59
C PRO A 137 -10.44 -1.72 14.61
N GLU A 138 -11.64 -1.17 14.47
CA GLU A 138 -12.89 -1.93 14.40
C GLU A 138 -13.02 -2.75 13.12
N VAL A 139 -12.60 -2.19 11.97
CA VAL A 139 -12.56 -2.91 10.69
C VAL A 139 -11.53 -4.03 10.78
N TYR A 140 -10.32 -3.74 11.26
CA TYR A 140 -9.26 -4.73 11.45
C TYR A 140 -9.76 -5.92 12.26
N ARG A 141 -10.42 -5.70 13.41
CA ARG A 141 -11.00 -6.79 14.20
C ARG A 141 -12.10 -7.55 13.43
N ALA A 142 -13.02 -6.84 12.80
CA ALA A 142 -14.12 -7.45 12.06
C ALA A 142 -13.67 -8.25 10.83
N ARG A 143 -12.49 -7.96 10.28
CA ARG A 143 -11.91 -8.61 9.10
C ARG A 143 -10.92 -9.73 9.44
N GLY A 144 -10.85 -10.18 10.69
CA GLY A 144 -10.01 -11.33 11.10
C GLY A 144 -8.76 -10.94 11.91
N GLY A 145 -8.50 -9.65 12.08
CA GLY A 145 -7.47 -9.14 12.97
C GLY A 145 -6.07 -9.63 12.62
N SER A 146 -5.50 -10.47 13.48
CA SER A 146 -4.13 -10.98 13.33
C SER A 146 -3.91 -11.84 12.09
N ASP A 147 -4.98 -12.36 11.48
CA ASP A 147 -4.94 -13.06 10.20
C ASP A 147 -6.16 -12.66 9.35
N LEU A 148 -5.97 -11.75 8.41
CA LEU A 148 -7.00 -11.29 7.48
C LEU A 148 -7.41 -12.37 6.49
N SER A 149 -6.60 -13.40 6.27
CA SER A 149 -6.97 -14.52 5.38
C SER A 149 -8.02 -15.46 6.00
N SER A 150 -8.35 -15.28 7.28
CA SER A 150 -9.26 -16.14 8.03
C SER A 150 -10.74 -16.06 7.59
N ASN A 151 -11.13 -15.04 6.82
CA ASN A 151 -12.50 -14.88 6.34
C ASN A 151 -12.55 -14.12 5.00
N PRO A 152 -13.63 -14.26 4.21
CA PRO A 152 -13.71 -13.71 2.85
C PRO A 152 -13.56 -12.19 2.77
N GLU A 153 -14.11 -11.44 3.71
CA GLU A 153 -14.01 -9.98 3.72
C GLU A 153 -12.60 -9.49 4.14
N GLY A 154 -11.89 -10.26 4.96
CA GLY A 154 -10.48 -10.01 5.24
C GLY A 154 -9.58 -10.31 4.05
N VAL A 155 -9.88 -11.36 3.29
CA VAL A 155 -9.22 -11.66 2.00
C VAL A 155 -9.43 -10.51 1.01
N GLU A 156 -10.66 -10.03 0.87
CA GLU A 156 -11.02 -8.86 0.03
C GLU A 156 -10.13 -7.66 0.36
N MET A 157 -10.12 -7.29 1.63
CA MET A 157 -9.41 -6.12 2.14
C MET A 157 -7.89 -6.25 1.95
N LEU A 158 -7.32 -7.42 2.29
CA LEU A 158 -5.89 -7.64 2.14
C LEU A 158 -5.45 -7.52 0.68
N LEU A 159 -6.16 -8.17 -0.25
CA LEU A 159 -5.78 -8.16 -1.66
C LEU A 159 -6.05 -6.81 -2.34
N HIS A 160 -7.11 -6.10 -1.93
CA HIS A 160 -7.36 -4.71 -2.34
C HIS A 160 -6.17 -3.82 -1.94
N GLU A 161 -5.85 -3.79 -0.65
CA GLU A 161 -4.79 -2.91 -0.14
C GLU A 161 -3.40 -3.32 -0.63
N TYR A 162 -3.14 -4.61 -0.79
CA TYR A 162 -1.88 -5.09 -1.39
C TYR A 162 -1.74 -4.68 -2.86
N THR A 163 -2.85 -4.54 -3.59
CA THR A 163 -2.82 -3.98 -4.96
C THR A 163 -2.27 -2.56 -4.94
N HIS A 164 -2.62 -1.74 -3.95
CA HIS A 164 -2.04 -0.40 -3.81
C HIS A 164 -0.54 -0.44 -3.48
N VAL A 165 -0.07 -1.41 -2.68
CA VAL A 165 1.38 -1.60 -2.42
C VAL A 165 2.13 -1.83 -3.74
N ILE A 166 1.58 -2.69 -4.61
CA ILE A 166 2.14 -2.96 -5.93
C ILE A 166 2.10 -1.70 -6.81
N GLN A 167 0.98 -0.98 -6.82
CA GLN A 167 0.83 0.26 -7.58
C GLN A 167 1.83 1.34 -7.14
N TYR A 168 2.06 1.52 -5.83
CA TYR A 168 3.10 2.42 -5.32
C TYR A 168 4.49 2.04 -5.80
N THR A 169 4.79 0.75 -5.85
CA THR A 169 6.10 0.26 -6.28
C THR A 169 6.33 0.43 -7.77
N ARG A 170 5.29 0.20 -8.58
CA ARG A 170 5.37 0.35 -10.05
C ARG A 170 5.38 1.82 -10.48
N LEU A 171 4.56 2.66 -9.84
CA LEU A 171 4.37 4.05 -10.26
C LEU A 171 5.27 5.04 -9.50
N GLY A 172 5.67 4.70 -8.28
CA GLY A 172 6.20 5.68 -7.32
C GLY A 172 5.11 6.58 -6.74
N PHE A 173 5.42 7.27 -5.65
CA PHE A 173 4.45 8.09 -4.89
C PHE A 173 3.86 9.24 -5.73
N THR A 174 4.68 9.89 -6.57
CA THR A 174 4.24 11.03 -7.39
C THR A 174 3.22 10.62 -8.42
N ALA A 175 3.56 9.62 -9.26
CA ALA A 175 2.68 9.22 -10.34
C ALA A 175 1.43 8.51 -9.79
N PHE A 176 1.55 7.74 -8.71
CA PHE A 176 0.40 7.18 -7.99
C PHE A 176 -0.55 8.30 -7.52
N GLY A 177 -0.04 9.26 -6.72
CA GLY A 177 -0.87 10.30 -6.15
C GLY A 177 -1.48 11.23 -7.21
N ALA A 178 -0.73 11.58 -8.26
CA ALA A 178 -1.24 12.39 -9.38
C ALA A 178 -2.31 11.65 -10.19
N ARG A 179 -2.15 10.33 -10.41
CA ARG A 179 -3.17 9.50 -11.06
C ARG A 179 -4.43 9.40 -10.20
N TYR A 180 -4.27 9.14 -8.91
CA TYR A 180 -5.39 9.08 -7.97
C TYR A 180 -6.17 10.40 -7.95
N ALA A 181 -5.47 11.54 -7.81
CA ALA A 181 -6.09 12.87 -7.81
C ALA A 181 -6.93 13.13 -9.08
N ARG A 182 -6.36 12.78 -10.24
CA ARG A 182 -7.03 12.92 -11.53
C ARG A 182 -8.27 12.03 -11.63
N GLU A 183 -8.17 10.77 -11.22
CA GLU A 183 -9.29 9.81 -11.28
C GLU A 183 -10.40 10.15 -10.29
N PHE A 184 -10.05 10.67 -9.11
CA PHE A 184 -11.00 11.19 -8.13
C PHE A 184 -11.74 12.41 -8.67
N HIS A 185 -11.03 13.35 -9.29
CA HIS A 185 -11.65 14.48 -9.99
C HIS A 185 -12.56 14.02 -11.14
N GLN A 186 -12.12 13.07 -11.97
CA GLN A 186 -12.93 12.50 -13.07
C GLN A 186 -14.20 11.81 -12.56
N SER A 187 -14.16 11.29 -11.34
CA SER A 187 -15.29 10.69 -10.65
C SER A 187 -16.21 11.72 -9.99
N GLY A 188 -15.94 13.02 -10.17
CA GLY A 188 -16.70 14.10 -9.53
C GLY A 188 -16.54 14.11 -8.02
N TYR A 189 -15.35 13.74 -7.52
CA TYR A 189 -15.02 13.65 -6.09
C TYR A 189 -15.85 12.61 -5.32
N ASP A 190 -16.34 11.59 -6.03
CA ASP A 190 -17.07 10.47 -5.45
C ASP A 190 -16.18 9.21 -5.48
N ALA A 191 -15.71 8.80 -4.30
CA ALA A 191 -14.85 7.63 -4.17
C ALA A 191 -15.58 6.37 -4.67
N ASN A 192 -16.89 6.23 -4.41
CA ASN A 192 -17.66 5.03 -4.80
C ASN A 192 -17.63 4.82 -6.32
N LYS A 193 -17.64 5.91 -7.10
CA LYS A 193 -17.50 5.83 -8.55
C LYS A 193 -16.12 5.33 -8.96
N MET A 194 -15.06 5.61 -8.22
CA MET A 194 -13.74 5.02 -8.49
C MET A 194 -13.74 3.50 -8.29
N TYR A 195 -14.47 2.99 -7.28
CA TYR A 195 -14.63 1.55 -7.01
C TYR A 195 -15.52 0.84 -8.03
N ASP A 196 -16.47 1.53 -8.68
CA ASP A 196 -17.49 0.92 -9.55
C ASP A 196 -16.97 0.44 -10.91
N TYR A 197 -16.01 -0.50 -10.89
CA TYR A 197 -15.50 -1.13 -12.11
C TYR A 197 -16.57 -1.96 -12.83
N GLY A 198 -17.66 -2.32 -12.13
CA GLY A 198 -18.74 -3.14 -12.63
C GLY A 198 -19.55 -2.44 -13.72
N SER A 199 -19.78 -1.13 -13.59
CA SER A 199 -20.47 -0.31 -14.59
C SER A 199 -19.61 0.04 -15.81
N ARG A 200 -18.29 -0.15 -15.74
CA ARG A 200 -17.35 0.21 -16.80
C ARG A 200 -16.94 -0.99 -17.64
N THR A 201 -16.68 -0.77 -18.92
CA THR A 201 -16.22 -1.79 -19.87
C THR A 201 -14.70 -2.01 -19.88
N ARG A 202 -13.96 -1.34 -18.97
CA ARG A 202 -12.49 -1.38 -18.93
C ARG A 202 -11.97 -2.71 -18.39
N ASN A 203 -10.82 -3.14 -18.91
CA ASN A 203 -10.01 -4.22 -18.34
C ASN A 203 -9.10 -3.69 -17.23
N TYR A 204 -8.43 -4.57 -16.51
CA TYR A 204 -7.59 -4.22 -15.35
C TYR A 204 -6.60 -3.08 -15.64
N ASP A 205 -5.78 -3.18 -16.68
CA ASP A 205 -4.71 -2.20 -16.94
C ASP A 205 -5.23 -0.79 -17.26
N ASP A 206 -6.43 -0.69 -17.86
CA ASP A 206 -7.07 0.57 -18.24
C ASP A 206 -7.99 1.14 -17.14
N GLU A 207 -8.24 0.37 -16.08
CA GLU A 207 -9.14 0.78 -15.01
C GLU A 207 -8.50 1.85 -14.10
N MET A 208 -9.34 2.60 -13.37
CA MET A 208 -8.92 3.45 -12.26
C MET A 208 -8.17 2.64 -11.17
N LEU A 209 -7.29 3.30 -10.41
CA LEU A 209 -6.48 2.67 -9.37
C LEU A 209 -7.32 1.91 -8.33
N GLU A 210 -8.42 2.51 -7.85
CA GLU A 210 -9.35 1.86 -6.92
C GLU A 210 -10.15 0.75 -7.59
N GLY A 211 -10.54 0.91 -8.85
CA GLY A 211 -11.23 -0.14 -9.60
C GLY A 211 -10.34 -1.36 -9.83
N GLN A 212 -9.05 -1.17 -10.08
CA GLN A 212 -8.05 -2.24 -10.15
C GLN A 212 -7.97 -3.00 -8.83
N ALA A 213 -7.84 -2.29 -7.71
CA ALA A 213 -7.76 -2.90 -6.39
C ALA A 213 -9.06 -3.63 -6.02
N ALA A 214 -10.22 -3.04 -6.33
CA ALA A 214 -11.53 -3.62 -6.07
C ALA A 214 -11.75 -4.91 -6.88
N MET A 215 -11.34 -4.97 -8.15
CA MET A 215 -11.41 -6.22 -8.94
C MET A 215 -10.64 -7.36 -8.26
N VAL A 216 -9.44 -7.07 -7.75
CA VAL A 216 -8.57 -8.08 -7.12
C VAL A 216 -9.13 -8.50 -5.76
N GLY A 217 -9.57 -7.54 -4.94
CA GLY A 217 -10.23 -7.80 -3.67
C GLY A 217 -11.49 -8.65 -3.84
N ASP A 218 -12.41 -8.24 -4.72
CA ASP A 218 -13.66 -8.94 -4.99
C ASP A 218 -13.42 -10.35 -5.51
N TYR A 219 -12.47 -10.53 -6.43
CA TYR A 219 -12.20 -11.86 -6.96
C TYR A 219 -11.62 -12.78 -5.88
N GLY A 220 -10.70 -12.26 -5.06
CA GLY A 220 -10.17 -12.96 -3.89
C GLY A 220 -11.26 -13.37 -2.91
N ARG A 221 -12.18 -12.45 -2.58
CA ARG A 221 -13.34 -12.75 -1.73
C ARG A 221 -14.20 -13.86 -2.29
N GLN A 222 -14.52 -13.80 -3.58
CA GLN A 222 -15.31 -14.84 -4.25
C GLN A 222 -14.64 -16.21 -4.17
N MET A 223 -13.30 -16.27 -4.24
CA MET A 223 -12.57 -17.53 -4.11
C MET A 223 -12.51 -18.03 -2.66
N ALA A 224 -12.51 -17.13 -1.67
CA ALA A 224 -12.55 -17.46 -0.25
C ALA A 224 -13.95 -17.89 0.25
N LEU A 225 -15.02 -17.53 -0.46
CA LEU A 225 -16.38 -17.95 -0.13
C LEU A 225 -16.58 -19.46 -0.37
N PRO A 226 -17.44 -20.13 0.44
CA PRO A 226 -17.92 -21.47 0.14
C PRO A 226 -18.55 -21.52 -1.25
N PRO A 227 -18.42 -22.62 -2.01
CA PRO A 227 -18.89 -22.70 -3.39
C PRO A 227 -20.35 -22.26 -3.62
N GLY A 228 -21.25 -22.59 -2.68
CA GLY A 228 -22.68 -22.21 -2.76
C GLY A 228 -22.98 -20.73 -2.50
N SER A 229 -22.04 -19.98 -1.93
CA SER A 229 -22.19 -18.53 -1.64
C SER A 229 -21.52 -17.65 -2.70
N ARG A 230 -20.87 -18.26 -3.70
CA ARG A 230 -20.19 -17.54 -4.78
C ARG A 230 -21.20 -16.97 -5.75
N THR A 231 -20.84 -15.88 -6.40
CA THR A 231 -21.63 -15.25 -7.47
C THR A 231 -20.98 -15.57 -8.82
N PRO A 232 -21.49 -16.56 -9.59
CA PRO A 232 -20.83 -17.00 -10.84
C PRO A 232 -20.71 -15.90 -11.89
N ALA A 233 -21.71 -15.04 -12.00
CA ALA A 233 -21.71 -13.92 -12.94
C ALA A 233 -20.58 -12.92 -12.64
N LEU A 234 -20.41 -12.56 -11.36
CA LEU A 234 -19.34 -11.67 -10.92
C LEU A 234 -17.97 -12.32 -11.14
N ILE A 235 -17.81 -13.60 -10.79
CA ILE A 235 -16.57 -14.34 -11.06
C ILE A 235 -16.23 -14.29 -12.56
N GLN A 236 -17.20 -14.55 -13.44
CA GLN A 236 -16.95 -14.54 -14.88
C GLN A 236 -16.60 -13.13 -15.40
N GLN A 237 -17.25 -12.09 -14.88
CA GLN A 237 -16.91 -10.70 -15.19
C GLN A 237 -15.48 -10.38 -14.77
N LEU A 238 -15.08 -10.74 -13.54
CA LEU A 238 -13.74 -10.52 -13.00
C LEU A 238 -12.67 -11.28 -13.78
N ARG A 239 -12.90 -12.56 -14.11
CA ARG A 239 -12.00 -13.35 -14.98
C ARG A 239 -11.80 -12.70 -16.35
N THR A 240 -12.84 -12.08 -16.88
CA THR A 240 -12.74 -11.38 -18.17
C THR A 240 -11.89 -10.12 -18.03
N LYS A 241 -12.13 -9.32 -17.00
CA LYS A 241 -11.40 -8.06 -16.73
C LYS A 241 -9.94 -8.26 -16.32
N LEU A 242 -9.63 -9.35 -15.62
CA LEU A 242 -8.29 -9.71 -15.13
C LEU A 242 -7.48 -10.57 -16.11
N ARG A 243 -8.05 -10.94 -17.27
CA ARG A 243 -7.41 -11.83 -18.23
C ARG A 243 -6.05 -11.31 -18.67
N GLY A 244 -5.03 -12.16 -18.60
CA GLY A 244 -3.67 -11.87 -19.05
C GLY A 244 -2.81 -11.10 -18.03
N THR A 245 -3.34 -10.81 -16.85
CA THR A 245 -2.61 -10.05 -15.81
C THR A 245 -1.66 -10.92 -14.98
N GLY A 246 -1.88 -12.25 -14.97
CA GLY A 246 -1.28 -13.20 -14.05
C GLY A 246 -1.86 -13.16 -12.63
N ILE A 247 -2.70 -12.17 -12.31
CA ILE A 247 -3.27 -11.98 -10.98
C ILE A 247 -4.36 -13.02 -10.73
N LEU A 248 -4.26 -13.74 -9.62
CA LEU A 248 -5.15 -14.85 -9.24
C LEU A 248 -5.24 -15.90 -10.37
N GLY A 249 -4.12 -16.09 -11.08
CA GLY A 249 -3.99 -17.02 -12.20
C GLY A 249 -4.80 -16.66 -13.45
N GLN A 250 -5.19 -15.38 -13.63
CA GLN A 250 -5.93 -14.90 -14.80
C GLN A 250 -5.06 -14.33 -15.92
#